data_AF-A0A7T8QWD3-F1
#
_entry.id   AF-A0A7T8QWD3-F1
#
_cell.length_a   1.000
_cell.length_b   1.000
_cell.length_c   1.000
_cell.angle_alpha   90.00
_cell.angle_beta   90.00
_cell.angle_gamma   90.00
#
_symmetry.space_group_name_H-M   'P 1'
#
loop_
_entity.id
_entity.type
_entity.pdbx_description
1 polymer ?
#
loop_
_entity_poly.entity_id
_entity_poly.type
_entity_poly.pdbx_seq_one_letter_code
_entity_poly.pdbx_strand_id
1 'polypeptide(L)' 'TRLPMMYIKDCIRSLEEFMLVDNSRLSTRTYNVHAMSFTPQELFDVVKKYVPNLKIEYHADERQKIGMYKKIVHY' A
#
# COMPACT_ATOMS: atom_id res chain seq x y z
N THR A 1 -0.47 -11.02 -2.37
CA THR A 1 -1.81 -10.41 -2.42
C THR A 1 -1.71 -8.92 -2.77
N ARG A 2 -2.81 -8.31 -3.26
CA ARG A 2 -2.89 -6.85 -3.51
C ARG A 2 -3.41 -6.17 -2.26
N LEU A 3 -2.77 -5.07 -1.84
CA LEU A 3 -3.15 -4.35 -0.63
C LEU A 3 -3.43 -2.87 -0.92
N PRO A 4 -4.38 -2.26 -0.20
CA PRO A 4 -4.58 -0.81 -0.21
C PRO A 4 -3.43 -0.13 0.53
N MET A 5 -2.87 0.89 -0.08
CA MET A 5 -1.71 1.65 0.38
C MET A 5 -1.98 3.14 0.19
N MET A 6 -1.36 3.96 1.02
CA MET A 6 -1.49 5.42 0.95
C MET A 6 -0.13 6.07 1.17
N TYR A 7 0.19 7.07 0.35
CA TYR A 7 1.39 7.86 0.55
C TYR A 7 1.22 8.77 1.76
N ILE A 8 2.28 8.94 2.56
CA ILE A 8 2.19 9.62 3.86
C ILE A 8 1.69 11.06 3.75
N LYS A 9 2.02 11.79 2.68
CA LYS A 9 1.52 13.15 2.46
C LYS A 9 0.01 13.19 2.24
N ASP A 10 -0.54 12.22 1.51
CA ASP A 10 -1.99 12.12 1.31
C ASP A 10 -2.70 11.72 2.61
N CYS A 11 -2.04 10.92 3.46
CA CYS A 11 -2.55 10.58 4.78
C CYS A 11 -2.66 11.81 5.68
N ILE A 12 -1.60 12.63 5.74
CA ILE A 12 -1.59 13.87 6.52
C ILE A 12 -2.66 14.85 6.02
N ARG A 13 -2.76 15.04 4.69
CA ARG A 13 -3.79 15.91 4.11
C ARG A 13 -5.20 15.40 4.44
N SER A 14 -5.43 14.10 4.28
CA SER A 14 -6.75 13.51 4.57
C SER A 14 -7.14 13.68 6.04
N LEU A 15 -6.16 13.57 6.95
CA LEU A 15 -6.37 13.83 8.37
C LEU A 15 -6.72 15.29 8.64
N GLU A 16 -5.96 16.23 8.07
CA GLU A 16 -6.21 17.67 8.20
C GLU A 16 -7.60 18.05 7.69
N GLU A 17 -7.96 17.61 6.48
CA GLU A 17 -9.29 17.82 5.90
C GLU A 17 -10.40 17.24 6.77
N PHE A 18 -10.20 16.03 7.32
CA PHE A 18 -11.16 15.39 8.21
C PHE A 18 -11.32 16.11 9.56
N MET A 19 -10.24 16.70 10.08
CA MET A 19 -10.27 17.42 11.35
C MET A 19 -10.86 18.83 11.23
N LEU A 20 -10.74 19.46 10.04
CA LEU A 20 -11.20 20.83 9.80
C LEU A 20 -12.62 20.93 9.21
N VAL A 21 -13.19 19.83 8.73
CA VAL A 21 -14.52 19.83 8.13
C VAL A 21 -15.61 20.07 9.19
N ASP A 22 -16.62 20.85 8.82
CA ASP A 22 -17.80 21.08 9.66
C ASP A 22 -18.51 19.76 10.00
N ASN A 23 -18.85 19.57 11.27
CA ASN A 23 -19.48 18.34 11.77
C ASN A 23 -20.82 18.02 11.09
N SER A 24 -21.56 19.02 10.61
CA SER A 24 -22.81 18.80 9.86
C SER A 24 -22.59 18.07 8.53
N ARG A 25 -21.36 18.10 7.99
CA ARG A 25 -20.96 17.42 6.76
C ARG A 25 -20.49 15.98 7.00
N LEU A 26 -20.28 15.58 8.26
CA LEU A 26 -19.85 14.24 8.65
C LEU A 26 -21.05 13.38 9.05
N SER A 27 -21.48 12.51 8.13
CA SER A 27 -22.51 11.50 8.38
C SER A 27 -22.09 10.38 9.34
N THR A 28 -20.79 10.10 9.45
CA THR A 28 -20.21 9.08 10.34
C THR A 28 -18.97 9.62 11.04
N ARG A 29 -18.41 8.82 11.96
CA ARG A 29 -17.16 9.14 12.67
C ARG A 29 -15.94 8.42 12.08
N THR A 30 -16.15 7.58 11.06
CA THR A 30 -15.12 6.75 10.45
C THR A 30 -15.34 6.66 8.95
N TYR A 31 -14.29 6.95 8.18
CA TYR A 31 -14.30 6.90 6.73
C TYR A 31 -13.11 6.08 6.23
N ASN A 32 -13.38 5.20 5.26
CA ASN A 32 -12.32 4.50 4.55
C ASN A 32 -11.76 5.44 3.48
N VAL A 33 -10.50 5.84 3.64
CA VAL A 33 -9.80 6.65 2.65
C VAL A 33 -8.94 5.72 1.80
N HIS A 34 -9.12 5.77 0.48
CA HIS A 34 -8.39 4.94 -0.47
C HIS A 34 -7.51 5.83 -1.34
N ALA A 35 -6.25 5.45 -1.54
CA ALA A 35 -5.33 6.14 -2.43
C ALA A 35 -4.93 5.24 -3.58
N MET A 36 -4.14 4.20 -3.31
CA MET A 36 -3.65 3.28 -4.34
C MET A 36 -3.74 1.85 -3.82
N SER A 37 -3.92 0.89 -4.69
CA SER A 37 -3.78 -0.53 -4.32
C SER A 37 -2.79 -1.15 -5.27
N PHE A 38 -1.84 -1.94 -4.75
CA PHE A 38 -0.86 -2.62 -5.59
C PHE A 38 -0.36 -3.90 -4.93
N THR A 39 0.24 -4.77 -5.74
CA THR A 39 0.98 -5.94 -5.31
C THR A 39 2.45 -5.56 -5.11
N PRO A 40 3.20 -6.29 -4.27
CA PRO A 40 4.63 -6.07 -4.10
C PRO A 40 5.42 -6.10 -5.43
N GLN A 41 4.99 -6.93 -6.38
CA GLN A 41 5.62 -7.04 -7.70
C GLN A 41 5.43 -5.77 -8.54
N GLU A 42 4.21 -5.22 -8.60
CA GLU A 42 3.95 -3.96 -9.33
C GLU A 42 4.78 -2.80 -8.77
N LEU A 43 4.95 -2.74 -7.44
CA LEU A 43 5.83 -1.74 -6.83
C LEU A 43 7.29 -1.97 -7.23
N PHE A 44 7.77 -3.20 -7.14
CA PHE A 44 9.13 -3.55 -7.52
C PHE A 44 9.45 -3.18 -8.98
N ASP A 45 8.54 -3.49 -9.91
CA ASP A 45 8.73 -3.21 -11.34
C ASP A 45 8.85 -1.70 -11.62
N VAL A 46 8.15 -0.86 -10.85
CA VAL A 46 8.27 0.60 -10.94
C VAL A 46 9.59 1.07 -10.33
N VAL A 47 9.95 0.59 -9.13
CA VAL A 47 11.20 1.01 -8.47
C VAL A 47 12.44 0.58 -9.25
N LYS A 48 12.41 -0.59 -9.89
CA LYS A 48 13.51 -1.11 -10.71
C LYS A 48 13.87 -0.20 -11.89
N LYS A 49 12.92 0.59 -12.41
CA LYS A 49 13.20 1.60 -13.45
C LYS A 49 14.14 2.70 -12.95
N TYR A 50 14.13 2.98 -11.65
CA TYR A 50 14.97 3.99 -11.01
C TYR A 50 16.22 3.38 -10.34
N VAL A 51 16.13 2.12 -9.90
CA VAL A 51 17.23 1.37 -9.27
C VAL A 51 17.40 0.02 -9.98
N PRO A 52 18.22 -0.07 -11.05
CA PRO A 52 18.30 -1.24 -11.93
C PRO A 52 18.78 -2.52 -11.22
N ASN A 53 19.64 -2.38 -10.21
CA ASN A 53 20.25 -3.49 -9.47
C ASN A 53 19.43 -3.93 -8.26
N LEU A 54 18.20 -3.42 -8.10
CA LEU A 54 17.32 -3.80 -7.00
C LEU A 54 16.97 -5.30 -7.09
N LYS A 55 17.19 -6.04 -6.00
CA LYS A 55 16.75 -7.42 -5.83
C LYS A 55 15.62 -7.47 -4.81
N ILE A 56 14.67 -8.38 -5.01
CA ILE A 56 13.53 -8.58 -4.11
C ILE A 56 13.43 -10.05 -3.74
N GLU A 57 13.20 -10.33 -2.46
CA GLU A 57 12.97 -11.66 -1.93
C GLU A 57 11.68 -11.65 -1.11
N TYR A 58 10.86 -12.68 -1.28
CA TYR A 58 9.56 -12.78 -0.62
C TYR A 58 9.59 -13.86 0.46
N HIS A 59 9.60 -13.42 1.72
CA HIS A 59 9.45 -14.28 2.89
C HIS A 59 8.02 -14.17 3.42
N ALA A 60 7.12 -14.99 2.89
CA ALA A 60 5.74 -15.02 3.35
C ALA A 60 5.68 -15.63 4.77
N ASP A 61 5.19 -14.86 5.74
CA ASP A 61 4.96 -15.33 7.11
C ASP A 61 3.77 -16.30 7.15
N GLU A 62 3.68 -17.13 8.20
CA GLU A 62 2.62 -18.11 8.45
C GLU A 62 1.20 -17.50 8.33
N ARG A 63 1.06 -16.21 8.66
CA ARG A 63 -0.18 -15.42 8.56
C ARG A 63 -0.62 -15.14 7.11
N GLN A 64 0.27 -15.34 6.13
CA GLN A 64 0.03 -15.20 4.68
C GLN A 64 -0.16 -16.56 3.97
N LYS A 65 -0.38 -17.67 4.69
CA LYS A 65 -0.68 -18.99 4.10
C LYS A 65 -1.86 -19.00 3.11
N ILE A 66 -2.70 -17.97 3.11
CA ILE A 66 -3.79 -17.79 2.15
C ILE A 66 -3.29 -16.93 0.97
N GLY A 67 -2.48 -17.55 0.11
CA GLY A 67 -2.22 -17.08 -1.26
C GLY A 67 -1.01 -16.16 -1.46
N MET A 68 0.17 -16.74 -1.72
CA MET A 68 0.89 -16.62 -3.01
C MET A 68 2.28 -17.27 -2.95
N TYR A 69 2.46 -18.22 -3.88
CA TYR A 69 3.67 -18.77 -4.50
C TYR A 69 5.04 -18.21 -4.10
N LYS A 70 5.89 -19.13 -3.60
CA LYS A 70 7.36 -19.06 -3.70
C LYS A 70 7.76 -18.77 -5.15
N LYS A 71 8.42 -17.64 -5.39
CA LYS A 71 9.30 -17.48 -6.56
C LYS A 71 10.69 -17.12 -6.06
N ILE A 72 11.52 -18.16 -5.99
CA ILE A 72 12.97 -18.05 -5.88
C ILE A 72 13.47 -17.64 -7.27
N VAL A 73 14.16 -16.51 -7.36
CA VAL A 73 14.94 -16.17 -8.56
C VAL A 73 16.40 -16.16 -8.13
N HIS A 74 17.05 -17.31 -8.27
CA HIS A 74 18.50 -17.38 -8.42
C HIS A 74 18.84 -16.93 -9.85
N TYR A 75 19.68 -15.90 -9.99
CA TYR A 75 21.06 -15.93 -10.50
C TYR A 75 21.67 -14.53 -10.27
#